data_AF-A0A5D6Y635-F1
#
_entry.id   AF-A0A5D6Y635-F1
#
_cell.length_a   1.000
_cell.length_b   1.000
_cell.length_c   1.000
_cell.angle_alpha   90.00
_cell.angle_beta   90.00
_cell.angle_gamma   90.00
#
_symmetry.space_group_name_H-M   'P 1'
#
loop_
_entity.id
_entity.type
_entity.pdbx_description
1 polymer ?
#
loop_
_entity_poly.entity_id
_entity_poly.type
_entity_poly.pdbx_seq_one_letter_code
_entity_poly.pdbx_strand_id
1 'polypeptide(L)'
;MAAAVVSALFGSYDLRMAKQWRDEDVAFRDQSVQWISDDAVRAHAWRSADVERQLRAERVASEHRACEARAEQLAAVSEQCALLCGFTVAALTNLDLPRDLAEPLLFAYAVSATIVCVSLLTAAVQCTMLLLAVTRYAGYGALEEHVKRLPLTHVEWDSPFAAWWLRTCEREQMTAYKLLLLGISLFFVYLAVLAWIQFRHSVWAASTVSVLCLAGFLTWQLRVASKWRYLLQPPSHSRESTSMSASSDADARVCGDLLHTSPTGAPRDSLSTPVGSPAVFGPSPTHSLSFRKGYPSRPGGGAGVGTTGVEAGTALLPLSPVTAVKTASHALPYPGRSVDMYK
;
A
#
# COMPACT_ATOMS: atom_id res chain seq x y z
N MET A 1 15.19 78.54 -52.22
CA MET A 1 14.39 77.33 -52.53
C MET A 1 15.08 76.03 -52.12
N ALA A 2 16.37 75.82 -52.43
CA ALA A 2 17.09 74.59 -52.03
C ALA A 2 17.10 74.30 -50.51
N ALA A 3 17.30 75.31 -49.65
CA ALA A 3 17.31 75.14 -48.20
C ALA A 3 15.94 74.67 -47.62
N ALA A 4 14.83 75.10 -48.21
CA ALA A 4 13.48 74.71 -47.77
C ALA A 4 13.15 73.26 -48.13
N VAL A 5 13.61 72.78 -49.30
CA VAL A 5 13.46 71.38 -49.72
C VAL A 5 14.28 70.45 -48.83
N VAL A 6 15.51 70.86 -48.50
CA VAL A 6 16.38 70.10 -47.59
C VAL A 6 15.78 70.04 -46.18
N SER A 7 15.26 71.14 -45.65
CA SER A 7 14.54 71.16 -44.36
C SER A 7 13.28 70.31 -44.36
N ALA A 8 12.52 70.28 -45.46
CA ALA A 8 11.32 69.44 -45.60
C ALA A 8 11.69 67.95 -45.70
N LEU A 9 12.78 67.62 -46.39
CA LEU A 9 13.31 66.25 -46.48
C LEU A 9 13.79 65.75 -45.11
N PHE A 10 14.58 66.55 -44.38
CA PHE A 10 15.00 66.22 -43.02
C PHE A 10 13.82 66.10 -42.06
N GLY A 11 12.85 67.02 -42.12
CA GLY A 11 11.63 66.91 -41.31
C GLY A 11 10.79 65.66 -41.63
N SER A 12 10.72 65.26 -42.90
CA SER A 12 10.03 64.03 -43.30
C SER A 12 10.75 62.76 -42.84
N TYR A 13 12.09 62.80 -42.76
CA TYR A 13 12.91 61.70 -42.25
C TYR A 13 12.73 61.56 -40.74
N ASP A 14 12.81 62.67 -40.00
CA ASP A 14 12.62 62.68 -38.54
C ASP A 14 11.23 62.17 -38.14
N LEU A 15 10.18 62.55 -38.87
CA LEU A 15 8.83 62.03 -38.65
C LEU A 15 8.72 60.53 -38.90
N ARG A 16 9.41 59.99 -39.91
CA ARG A 16 9.45 58.54 -40.18
C ARG A 16 10.22 57.80 -39.11
N MET A 17 11.37 58.32 -38.68
CA MET A 17 12.17 57.74 -37.59
C MET A 17 11.39 57.75 -36.27
N ALA A 18 10.74 58.86 -35.93
CA ALA A 18 9.92 58.96 -34.72
C ALA A 18 8.67 58.05 -34.75
N LYS A 19 8.14 57.74 -35.93
CA LYS A 19 7.09 56.75 -36.09
C LYS A 19 7.65 55.34 -35.95
N GLN A 20 8.75 55.04 -36.64
CA GLN A 20 9.42 53.74 -36.58
C GLN A 20 9.79 53.37 -35.13
N TRP A 21 10.37 54.28 -34.36
CA TRP A 21 10.70 54.03 -32.95
C TRP A 21 9.48 53.75 -32.08
N ARG A 22 8.34 54.41 -32.36
CA ARG A 22 7.10 54.13 -31.64
C ARG A 22 6.53 52.77 -32.01
N ASP A 23 6.56 52.41 -33.29
CA ASP A 23 6.10 51.11 -33.76
C ASP A 23 6.99 49.99 -33.18
N GLU A 24 8.32 50.21 -33.13
CA GLU A 24 9.29 49.32 -32.49
C GLU A 24 9.09 49.21 -30.96
N ASP A 25 8.82 50.32 -30.26
CA ASP A 25 8.54 50.31 -28.82
C ASP A 25 7.23 49.58 -28.50
N VAL A 26 6.19 49.77 -29.30
CA VAL A 26 4.92 49.03 -29.18
C VAL A 26 5.16 47.54 -29.41
N ALA A 27 5.86 47.18 -30.49
CA ALA A 27 6.19 45.78 -30.78
C ALA A 27 7.03 45.13 -29.67
N PHE A 28 7.98 45.86 -29.10
CA PHE A 28 8.80 45.40 -27.98
C PHE A 28 7.98 45.15 -26.71
N ARG A 29 7.00 46.03 -26.42
CA ARG A 29 6.09 45.83 -25.28
C ARG A 29 5.19 44.62 -25.49
N ASP A 30 4.66 44.43 -26.68
CA ASP A 30 3.82 43.28 -27.01
C ASP A 30 4.61 41.96 -26.86
N GLN A 31 5.86 41.92 -27.33
CA GLN A 31 6.77 40.78 -27.11
C GLN A 31 7.04 40.54 -25.62
N SER A 32 7.27 41.61 -24.85
CA SER A 32 7.50 41.51 -23.41
C SER A 32 6.30 40.93 -22.68
N VAL A 33 5.07 41.37 -23.03
CA VAL A 33 3.83 40.81 -22.49
C VAL A 33 3.69 39.33 -22.86
N GLN A 34 4.02 38.97 -24.10
CA GLN A 34 4.01 37.58 -24.56
C GLN A 34 5.01 36.71 -23.76
N TRP A 35 6.25 37.18 -23.57
CA TRP A 35 7.25 36.42 -22.80
C TRP A 35 6.81 36.21 -21.35
N ILE A 36 6.22 37.22 -20.71
CA ILE A 36 5.71 37.08 -19.34
C ILE A 36 4.56 36.06 -19.30
N SER A 37 3.64 36.11 -20.27
CA SER A 37 2.55 35.14 -20.38
C SER A 37 3.06 33.71 -20.58
N ASP A 38 4.01 33.52 -21.50
CA ASP A 38 4.60 32.21 -21.80
C ASP A 38 5.38 31.65 -20.62
N ASP A 39 6.13 32.50 -19.91
CA ASP A 39 6.85 32.11 -18.70
C ASP A 39 5.89 31.77 -17.55
N ALA A 40 4.77 32.50 -17.41
CA ALA A 40 3.73 32.17 -16.43
C ALA A 40 3.08 30.81 -16.73
N VAL A 41 2.74 30.53 -17.99
CA VAL A 41 2.18 29.24 -18.42
C VAL A 41 3.20 28.11 -18.20
N ARG A 42 4.47 28.32 -18.58
CA ARG A 42 5.54 27.32 -18.38
C ARG A 42 5.78 27.05 -16.89
N ALA A 43 5.81 28.09 -16.07
CA ALA A 43 5.97 27.96 -14.62
C ALA A 43 4.79 27.21 -13.99
N HIS A 44 3.56 27.50 -14.42
CA HIS A 44 2.37 26.77 -13.98
C HIS A 44 2.45 25.28 -14.37
N ALA A 45 2.77 24.98 -15.63
CA ALA A 45 2.91 23.60 -16.12
C ALA A 45 4.01 22.82 -15.39
N TRP A 46 5.12 23.49 -15.07
CA TRP A 46 6.19 22.88 -14.26
C TRP A 46 5.73 22.57 -12.84
N ARG A 47 5.03 23.49 -12.19
CA ARG A 47 4.49 23.25 -10.84
C ARG A 47 3.45 22.13 -10.83
N SER A 48 2.54 22.10 -11.79
CA SER A 48 1.53 21.04 -11.86
C SER A 48 2.17 19.67 -12.07
N ALA A 49 3.18 19.58 -12.95
CA ALA A 49 3.92 18.35 -13.17
C ALA A 49 4.72 17.92 -11.92
N ASP A 50 5.25 18.87 -11.14
CA ASP A 50 5.98 18.56 -9.91
C ASP A 50 5.07 18.06 -8.80
N VAL A 51 3.92 18.71 -8.58
CA VAL A 51 2.88 18.27 -7.65
C VAL A 51 2.41 16.85 -8.01
N GLU A 52 2.16 16.60 -9.29
CA GLU A 52 1.78 15.29 -9.80
C GLU A 52 2.83 14.20 -9.51
N ARG A 53 4.13 14.51 -9.65
CA ARG A 53 5.22 13.58 -9.29
C ARG A 53 5.25 13.31 -7.78
N GLN A 54 5.10 14.35 -6.97
CA GLN A 54 5.10 14.24 -5.50
C GLN A 54 3.94 13.37 -5.02
N LEU A 55 2.72 13.63 -5.49
CA LEU A 55 1.54 12.84 -5.14
C LEU A 55 1.70 11.36 -5.51
N ARG A 56 2.25 11.06 -6.70
CA ARG A 56 2.52 9.66 -7.09
C ARG A 56 3.59 9.02 -6.21
N ALA A 57 4.66 9.73 -5.88
CA ALA A 57 5.71 9.21 -5.01
C ALA A 57 5.19 8.91 -3.59
N GLU A 58 4.40 9.83 -3.04
CA GLU A 58 3.73 9.64 -1.74
C GLU A 58 2.75 8.46 -1.77
N ARG A 59 1.99 8.31 -2.86
CA ARG A 59 1.07 7.19 -3.04
C ARG A 59 1.79 5.85 -3.14
N VAL A 60 2.86 5.76 -3.92
CA VAL A 60 3.69 4.53 -3.98
C VAL A 60 4.22 4.20 -2.58
N ALA A 61 4.70 5.19 -1.83
CA ALA A 61 5.17 4.98 -0.47
C ALA A 61 4.05 4.51 0.48
N SER A 62 2.83 5.05 0.37
CA SER A 62 1.71 4.61 1.20
C SER A 62 1.28 3.18 0.89
N GLU A 63 1.21 2.81 -0.38
CA GLU A 63 0.86 1.43 -0.80
C GLU A 63 1.96 0.44 -0.39
N HIS A 64 3.23 0.85 -0.45
CA HIS A 64 4.34 0.03 0.02
C HIS A 64 4.26 -0.25 1.52
N ARG A 65 3.91 0.74 2.35
CA ARG A 65 3.69 0.53 3.80
C ARG A 65 2.52 -0.42 4.07
N ALA A 66 1.44 -0.33 3.29
CA ALA A 66 0.31 -1.25 3.43
C ALA A 66 0.73 -2.70 3.10
N CYS A 67 1.53 -2.86 2.04
CA CYS A 67 2.13 -4.13 1.65
C CYS A 67 3.05 -4.70 2.74
N GLU A 68 3.93 -3.87 3.30
CA GLU A 68 4.85 -4.23 4.39
C GLU A 68 4.09 -4.65 5.66
N ALA A 69 3.07 -3.89 6.06
CA ALA A 69 2.24 -4.22 7.22
C ALA A 69 1.56 -5.59 7.07
N ARG A 70 1.08 -5.94 5.86
CA ARG A 70 0.51 -7.26 5.59
C ARG A 70 1.56 -8.37 5.59
N ALA A 71 2.74 -8.09 5.04
CA ALA A 71 3.87 -9.03 5.07
C ALA A 71 4.30 -9.35 6.52
N GLU A 72 4.39 -8.33 7.37
CA GLU A 72 4.72 -8.50 8.80
C GLU A 72 3.65 -9.31 9.54
N GLN A 73 2.36 -9.06 9.26
CA GLN A 73 1.26 -9.87 9.80
C GLN A 73 1.36 -11.34 9.41
N LEU A 74 1.59 -11.65 8.13
CA LEU A 74 1.74 -13.03 7.65
C LEU A 74 2.96 -13.71 8.26
N ALA A 75 4.08 -13.00 8.38
CA ALA A 75 5.30 -13.50 8.99
C ALA A 75 5.06 -13.86 10.47
N ALA A 76 4.49 -12.95 11.26
CA ALA A 76 4.18 -13.19 12.67
C ALA A 76 3.22 -14.38 12.86
N VAL A 77 2.21 -14.52 12.00
CA VAL A 77 1.28 -15.66 12.04
C VAL A 77 2.01 -16.98 11.75
N SER A 78 2.86 -17.00 10.72
CA SER A 78 3.62 -18.21 10.37
C SER A 78 4.60 -18.63 11.49
N GLU A 79 5.20 -17.67 12.19
CA GLU A 79 6.07 -17.91 13.34
C GLU A 79 5.29 -18.50 14.52
N GLN A 80 4.10 -17.98 14.82
CA GLN A 80 3.23 -18.53 15.85
C GLN A 80 2.80 -19.97 15.53
N CYS A 81 2.46 -20.28 14.28
CA CYS A 81 2.17 -21.65 13.84
C CYS A 81 3.36 -22.59 14.08
N ALA A 82 4.57 -22.14 13.74
CA ALA A 82 5.78 -22.93 13.89
C ALA A 82 6.11 -23.19 15.37
N LEU A 83 5.96 -22.19 16.24
CA LEU A 83 6.17 -22.35 17.68
C LEU A 83 5.17 -23.34 18.29
N LEU A 84 3.88 -23.21 17.97
CA LEU A 84 2.85 -24.13 18.45
C LEU A 84 3.09 -25.57 17.97
N CYS A 85 3.46 -25.74 16.70
CA CYS A 85 3.84 -27.05 16.16
C CYS A 85 5.11 -27.61 16.81
N GLY A 86 6.08 -26.75 17.13
CA GLY A 86 7.28 -27.15 17.86
C GLY A 86 6.96 -27.63 19.27
N PHE A 87 6.06 -26.94 19.97
CA PHE A 87 5.60 -27.35 21.30
C PHE A 87 4.85 -28.68 21.29
N THR A 88 3.99 -28.92 20.30
CA THR A 88 3.29 -30.23 20.19
C THR A 88 4.26 -31.36 19.93
N VAL A 89 5.25 -31.17 19.04
CA VAL A 89 6.27 -32.19 18.75
C VAL A 89 7.17 -32.42 19.98
N ALA A 90 7.62 -31.36 20.65
CA ALA A 90 8.42 -31.49 21.87
C ALA A 90 7.65 -32.21 22.98
N ALA A 91 6.35 -31.93 23.16
CA ALA A 91 5.52 -32.67 24.08
C ALA A 91 5.43 -34.15 23.67
N LEU A 92 5.19 -34.44 22.39
CA LEU A 92 5.16 -35.82 21.86
C LEU A 92 6.43 -36.63 22.19
N THR A 93 7.61 -36.02 22.10
CA THR A 93 8.88 -36.73 22.33
C THR A 93 9.28 -36.85 23.80
N ASN A 94 8.79 -35.95 24.67
CA ASN A 94 9.19 -35.91 26.09
C ASN A 94 8.23 -36.68 27.01
N LEU A 95 7.16 -37.26 26.49
CA LEU A 95 6.18 -37.99 27.29
C LEU A 95 6.51 -39.47 27.37
N ASP A 96 6.87 -39.89 28.58
CA ASP A 96 7.03 -41.30 28.91
C ASP A 96 5.65 -41.96 29.05
N LEU A 97 5.26 -42.73 28.03
CA LEU A 97 3.98 -43.42 27.98
C LEU A 97 4.02 -44.68 28.85
N PRO A 98 3.13 -44.80 29.86
CA PRO A 98 3.04 -46.01 30.67
C PRO A 98 2.53 -47.19 29.82
N ARG A 99 3.05 -48.39 30.06
CA ARG A 99 2.72 -49.61 29.28
C ARG A 99 1.25 -50.02 29.36
N ASP A 100 0.55 -49.65 30.44
CA ASP A 100 -0.83 -50.04 30.71
C ASP A 100 -1.87 -48.99 30.26
N LEU A 101 -1.56 -48.19 29.23
CA LEU A 101 -2.45 -47.15 28.73
C LEU A 101 -3.58 -47.74 27.88
N ALA A 102 -4.80 -47.23 28.07
CA ALA A 102 -5.93 -47.65 27.24
C ALA A 102 -5.68 -47.28 25.76
N GLU A 103 -5.76 -48.28 24.87
CA GLU A 103 -5.62 -48.13 23.42
C GLU A 103 -6.39 -46.94 22.82
N PRO A 104 -7.69 -46.68 23.16
CA PRO A 104 -8.41 -45.57 22.57
C PRO A 104 -7.85 -44.19 22.96
N LEU A 105 -7.26 -44.07 24.16
CA LEU A 105 -6.68 -42.81 24.63
C LEU A 105 -5.38 -42.51 23.90
N LEU A 106 -4.55 -43.54 23.70
CA LEU A 106 -3.32 -43.44 22.91
C LEU A 106 -3.62 -43.05 21.46
N PHE A 107 -4.64 -43.66 20.87
CA PHE A 107 -5.09 -43.32 19.52
C PHE A 107 -5.57 -41.87 19.43
N ALA A 108 -6.45 -41.44 20.34
CA ALA A 108 -6.96 -40.06 20.37
C ALA A 108 -5.82 -39.04 20.54
N TYR A 109 -4.82 -39.36 21.36
CA TYR A 109 -3.63 -38.54 21.56
C TYR A 109 -2.80 -38.40 20.28
N ALA A 110 -2.42 -39.51 19.65
CA ALA A 110 -1.61 -39.49 18.42
C ALA A 110 -2.35 -38.79 17.27
N VAL A 111 -3.65 -39.07 17.10
CA VAL A 111 -4.48 -38.47 16.04
C VAL A 111 -4.66 -36.98 16.28
N SER A 112 -4.98 -36.55 17.49
CA SER A 112 -5.13 -35.11 17.78
C SER A 112 -3.81 -34.35 17.56
N ALA A 113 -2.69 -34.89 18.03
CA ALA A 113 -1.38 -34.26 17.85
C ALA A 113 -0.99 -34.13 16.37
N THR A 114 -1.20 -35.19 15.58
CA THR A 114 -0.88 -35.16 14.14
C THR A 114 -1.76 -34.19 13.37
N ILE A 115 -3.07 -34.12 13.66
CA ILE A 115 -3.96 -33.15 13.00
C ILE A 115 -3.56 -31.71 13.38
N VAL A 116 -3.18 -31.46 14.64
CA VAL A 116 -2.67 -30.13 15.05
C VAL A 116 -1.42 -29.77 14.27
N CYS A 117 -0.42 -30.65 14.20
CA CYS A 117 0.81 -30.38 13.44
C CYS A 117 0.53 -30.14 11.95
N VAL A 118 -0.27 -31.00 11.31
CA VAL A 118 -0.58 -30.87 9.88
C VAL A 118 -1.35 -29.59 9.59
N SER A 119 -2.36 -29.24 10.41
CA SER A 119 -3.14 -28.00 10.21
C SER A 119 -2.30 -26.73 10.43
N LEU A 120 -1.43 -26.70 11.44
CA LEU A 120 -0.54 -25.56 11.70
C LEU A 120 0.55 -25.43 10.63
N LEU A 121 1.17 -26.54 10.21
CA LEU A 121 2.17 -26.53 9.14
C LEU A 121 1.58 -26.11 7.80
N THR A 122 0.41 -26.63 7.44
CA THR A 122 -0.28 -26.21 6.21
C THR A 122 -0.66 -24.73 6.26
N ALA A 123 -1.16 -24.22 7.40
CA ALA A 123 -1.41 -22.79 7.57
C ALA A 123 -0.12 -21.96 7.45
N ALA A 124 0.99 -22.40 8.03
CA ALA A 124 2.29 -21.74 7.92
C ALA A 124 2.80 -21.71 6.48
N VAL A 125 2.72 -22.82 5.76
CA VAL A 125 3.11 -22.92 4.33
C VAL A 125 2.24 -22.00 3.46
N GLN A 126 0.93 -21.90 3.72
CA GLN A 126 0.09 -20.97 2.99
C GLN A 126 0.47 -19.51 3.29
N CYS A 127 0.80 -19.18 4.54
CA CYS A 127 1.28 -17.84 4.89
C CYS A 127 2.61 -17.50 4.22
N THR A 128 3.55 -18.45 4.10
CA THR A 128 4.82 -18.22 3.40
C THR A 128 4.64 -18.07 1.89
N MET A 129 3.73 -18.84 1.28
CA MET A 129 3.37 -18.67 -0.14
C MET A 129 2.73 -17.30 -0.40
N LEU A 130 1.83 -16.85 0.47
CA LEU A 130 1.26 -15.49 0.41
C LEU A 130 2.33 -14.42 0.60
N LEU A 131 3.24 -14.60 1.56
CA LEU A 131 4.36 -13.68 1.77
C LEU A 131 5.24 -13.57 0.51
N LEU A 132 5.53 -14.69 -0.15
CA LEU A 132 6.29 -14.71 -1.40
C LEU A 132 5.55 -14.02 -2.55
N ALA A 133 4.23 -14.18 -2.64
CA ALA A 133 3.42 -13.46 -3.62
C ALA A 133 3.46 -11.94 -3.38
N VAL A 134 3.37 -11.51 -2.13
CA VAL A 134 3.44 -10.10 -1.72
C VAL A 134 4.81 -9.49 -2.00
N THR A 135 5.89 -10.17 -1.62
CA THR A 135 7.25 -9.67 -1.87
C THR A 135 7.57 -9.59 -3.35
N ARG A 136 7.08 -10.53 -4.17
CA ARG A 136 7.18 -10.45 -5.64
C ARG A 136 6.40 -9.25 -6.18
N TYR A 137 5.17 -9.05 -5.71
CA TYR A 137 4.36 -7.91 -6.14
C TYR A 137 5.02 -6.56 -5.80
N ALA A 138 5.60 -6.45 -4.60
CA ALA A 138 6.34 -5.26 -4.18
C ALA A 138 7.68 -5.09 -4.92
N GLY A 139 8.40 -6.19 -5.20
CA GLY A 139 9.76 -6.17 -5.74
C GLY A 139 9.85 -6.02 -7.27
N TYR A 140 8.91 -6.56 -8.04
CA TYR A 140 8.97 -6.53 -9.51
C TYR A 140 8.51 -5.21 -10.14
N GLY A 141 8.33 -4.15 -9.36
CA GLY A 141 7.85 -2.86 -9.87
C GLY A 141 6.41 -2.88 -10.40
N ALA A 142 5.69 -3.99 -10.28
CA ALA A 142 4.29 -4.11 -10.69
C ALA A 142 3.39 -3.12 -9.94
N LEU A 143 3.68 -2.89 -8.65
CA LEU A 143 3.02 -1.85 -7.85
C LEU A 143 3.25 -0.45 -8.45
N GLU A 144 4.49 -0.11 -8.78
CA GLU A 144 4.79 1.19 -9.38
C GLU A 144 4.14 1.36 -10.75
N GLU A 145 4.13 0.31 -11.57
CA GLU A 145 3.50 0.33 -12.89
C GLU A 145 1.98 0.55 -12.77
N HIS A 146 1.33 -0.09 -11.81
CA HIS A 146 -0.10 0.11 -11.54
C HIS A 146 -0.39 1.53 -11.06
N VAL A 147 0.46 2.11 -10.19
CA VAL A 147 0.30 3.51 -9.73
C VAL A 147 0.59 4.50 -10.87
N LYS A 148 1.57 4.22 -11.75
CA LYS A 148 1.88 5.07 -12.92
C LYS A 148 0.73 5.09 -13.94
N ARG A 149 0.00 3.99 -14.08
CA ARG A 149 -1.17 3.88 -14.99
C ARG A 149 -2.44 4.51 -14.41
N LEU A 150 -2.49 4.81 -13.11
CA LEU A 150 -3.67 5.38 -12.47
C LEU A 150 -3.86 6.85 -12.89
N PRO A 151 -5.06 7.25 -13.36
CA PRO A 151 -5.35 8.66 -13.65
C PRO A 151 -5.33 9.48 -12.35
N LEU A 152 -4.83 10.72 -12.43
CA LEU A 152 -4.67 11.63 -11.29
C LEU A 152 -5.92 11.78 -10.42
N THR A 153 -7.10 11.74 -11.03
CA THR A 153 -8.40 11.86 -10.35
C THR A 153 -8.71 10.69 -9.42
N HIS A 154 -8.12 9.51 -9.67
CA HIS A 154 -8.37 8.28 -8.91
C HIS A 154 -7.23 7.93 -7.94
N VAL A 155 -6.11 8.67 -7.98
CA VAL A 155 -4.93 8.42 -7.13
C VAL A 155 -5.26 8.47 -5.64
N GLU A 156 -6.23 9.30 -5.24
CA GLU A 156 -6.61 9.48 -3.83
C GLU A 156 -7.51 8.35 -3.30
N TRP A 157 -8.36 7.77 -4.16
CA TRP A 157 -9.43 6.86 -3.72
C TRP A 157 -9.11 5.40 -3.96
N ASP A 158 -8.42 5.08 -5.06
CA ASP A 158 -8.19 3.69 -5.45
C ASP A 158 -6.82 3.19 -4.93
N SER A 159 -6.84 2.14 -4.11
CA SER A 159 -5.62 1.44 -3.67
C SER A 159 -5.37 0.21 -4.56
N PRO A 160 -4.43 0.27 -5.52
CA PRO A 160 -4.17 -0.83 -6.44
C PRO A 160 -3.73 -2.11 -5.72
N PHE A 161 -3.01 -1.98 -4.59
CA PHE A 161 -2.63 -3.12 -3.78
C PHE A 161 -3.85 -3.85 -3.21
N ALA A 162 -4.82 -3.12 -2.65
CA ALA A 162 -6.00 -3.76 -2.08
C ALA A 162 -6.85 -4.46 -3.14
N ALA A 163 -7.02 -3.85 -4.32
CA ALA A 163 -7.76 -4.46 -5.42
C ALA A 163 -7.10 -5.77 -5.90
N TRP A 164 -5.76 -5.79 -6.00
CA TRP A 164 -5.01 -6.99 -6.32
C TRP A 164 -5.13 -8.05 -5.20
N TRP A 165 -4.96 -7.63 -3.94
CA TRP A 165 -5.04 -8.49 -2.76
C TRP A 165 -6.39 -9.21 -2.65
N LEU A 166 -7.49 -8.48 -2.81
CA LEU A 166 -8.85 -9.04 -2.76
C LEU A 166 -9.07 -10.11 -3.84
N ARG A 167 -8.53 -9.89 -5.05
CA ARG A 167 -8.71 -10.83 -6.17
C ARG A 167 -7.88 -12.11 -6.02
N THR A 168 -6.64 -11.99 -5.54
CA THR A 168 -5.67 -13.09 -5.59
C THR A 168 -5.43 -13.73 -4.22
N CYS A 169 -5.30 -12.93 -3.17
CA CYS A 169 -4.80 -13.39 -1.88
C CYS A 169 -5.89 -13.62 -0.83
N GLU A 170 -7.02 -12.90 -0.90
CA GLU A 170 -8.05 -12.94 0.14
C GLU A 170 -8.60 -14.36 0.39
N ARG A 171 -8.89 -15.11 -0.67
CA ARG A 171 -9.42 -16.47 -0.55
C ARG A 171 -8.45 -17.44 0.13
N GLU A 172 -7.17 -17.37 -0.27
CA GLU A 172 -6.12 -18.22 0.30
C GLU A 172 -5.80 -17.82 1.74
N GLN A 173 -5.76 -16.51 2.02
CA GLN A 173 -5.57 -15.97 3.37
C GLN A 173 -6.70 -16.43 4.31
N MET A 174 -7.95 -16.35 3.87
CA MET A 174 -9.10 -16.83 4.65
C MET A 174 -9.01 -18.34 4.94
N THR A 175 -8.50 -19.11 3.99
CA THR A 175 -8.31 -20.56 4.15
C THR A 175 -7.19 -20.85 5.16
N ALA A 176 -6.06 -20.14 5.06
CA ALA A 176 -4.96 -20.23 6.02
C ALA A 176 -5.43 -19.89 7.45
N TYR A 177 -6.22 -18.82 7.62
CA TYR A 177 -6.76 -18.47 8.94
C TYR A 177 -7.76 -19.49 9.48
N LYS A 178 -8.60 -20.09 8.62
CA LYS A 178 -9.49 -21.18 9.06
C LYS A 178 -8.71 -22.40 9.53
N LEU A 179 -7.64 -22.78 8.83
CA LEU A 179 -6.76 -23.87 9.22
C LEU A 179 -6.00 -23.55 10.52
N LEU A 180 -5.53 -22.32 10.68
CA LEU A 180 -4.92 -21.85 11.94
C LEU A 180 -5.90 -21.94 13.11
N LEU A 181 -7.12 -21.42 12.94
CA LEU A 181 -8.16 -21.49 13.98
C LEU A 181 -8.54 -22.93 14.32
N LEU A 182 -8.61 -23.80 13.31
CA LEU A 182 -8.81 -25.24 13.49
C LEU A 182 -7.66 -25.86 14.30
N GLY A 183 -6.40 -25.57 13.92
CA GLY A 183 -5.23 -26.07 14.63
C GLY A 183 -5.19 -25.65 16.11
N ILE A 184 -5.46 -24.37 16.39
CA ILE A 184 -5.53 -23.85 17.76
C ILE A 184 -6.67 -24.50 18.55
N SER A 185 -7.84 -24.72 17.93
CA SER A 185 -8.94 -25.43 18.61
C SER A 185 -8.58 -26.87 18.97
N LEU A 186 -7.95 -27.59 18.06
CA LEU A 186 -7.51 -28.96 18.28
C LEU A 186 -6.35 -29.04 19.28
N PHE A 187 -5.54 -27.98 19.39
CA PHE A 187 -4.49 -27.88 20.41
C PHE A 187 -5.05 -27.92 21.84
N PHE A 188 -6.19 -27.27 22.11
CA PHE A 188 -6.85 -27.38 23.42
C PHE A 188 -7.38 -28.79 23.70
N VAL A 189 -7.90 -29.47 22.67
CA VAL A 189 -8.34 -30.87 22.80
C VAL A 189 -7.14 -31.78 23.07
N TYR A 190 -6.03 -31.55 22.35
CA TYR A 190 -4.77 -32.24 22.57
C TYR A 190 -4.27 -32.07 24.01
N LEU A 191 -4.26 -30.84 24.54
CA LEU A 191 -3.85 -30.58 25.93
C LEU A 191 -4.78 -31.25 26.96
N ALA A 192 -6.08 -31.31 26.69
CA ALA A 192 -7.02 -32.02 27.54
C ALA A 192 -6.69 -33.53 27.58
N VAL A 193 -6.52 -34.17 26.41
CA VAL A 193 -6.13 -35.59 26.31
C VAL A 193 -4.77 -35.83 26.97
N LEU A 194 -3.82 -34.93 26.76
CA LEU A 194 -2.50 -34.97 27.38
C LEU A 194 -2.58 -34.96 28.91
N ALA A 195 -3.44 -34.13 29.49
CA ALA A 195 -3.64 -34.07 30.94
C ALA A 195 -4.15 -35.41 31.51
N TRP A 196 -5.01 -36.12 30.78
CA TRP A 196 -5.49 -37.44 31.17
C TRP A 196 -4.39 -38.51 31.14
N ILE A 197 -3.45 -38.41 30.19
CA ILE A 197 -2.30 -39.30 30.11
C ILE A 197 -1.33 -39.02 31.28
N GLN A 198 -1.01 -37.75 31.52
CA GLN A 198 -0.02 -37.36 32.52
C GLN A 198 -0.50 -37.56 33.96
N PHE A 199 -1.76 -37.22 34.26
CA PHE A 199 -2.30 -37.24 35.63
C PHE A 199 -3.19 -38.46 35.91
N ARG A 200 -2.79 -39.64 35.41
CA ARG A 200 -3.55 -40.88 35.63
C ARG A 200 -3.84 -41.17 37.11
N HIS A 201 -2.90 -40.83 37.99
CA HIS A 201 -3.05 -41.06 39.44
C HIS A 201 -3.99 -40.06 40.13
N SER A 202 -4.26 -38.89 39.55
CA SER A 202 -5.10 -37.86 40.17
C SER A 202 -6.16 -37.36 39.20
N VAL A 203 -7.34 -37.97 39.29
CA VAL A 203 -8.53 -37.60 38.49
C VAL A 203 -8.91 -36.13 38.72
N TRP A 204 -8.71 -35.62 39.94
CA TRP A 204 -8.94 -34.20 40.26
C TRP A 204 -8.01 -33.28 39.46
N ALA A 205 -6.71 -33.60 39.35
CA ALA A 205 -5.79 -32.80 38.54
C ALA A 205 -6.16 -32.85 37.06
N ALA A 206 -6.40 -34.04 36.49
CA ALA A 206 -6.80 -34.18 35.09
C ALA A 206 -8.10 -33.44 34.75
N SER A 207 -9.10 -33.51 35.63
CA SER A 207 -10.38 -32.83 35.46
C SER A 207 -10.24 -31.30 35.50
N THR A 208 -9.47 -30.75 36.45
CA THR A 208 -9.24 -29.29 36.51
C THR A 208 -8.56 -28.75 35.25
N VAL A 209 -7.54 -29.45 34.74
CA VAL A 209 -6.86 -29.06 33.48
C VAL A 209 -7.82 -29.15 32.30
N SER A 210 -8.66 -30.18 32.25
CA SER A 210 -9.67 -30.33 31.19
C SER A 210 -10.71 -29.21 31.22
N VAL A 211 -11.18 -28.81 32.41
CA VAL A 211 -12.11 -27.67 32.60
C VAL A 211 -11.44 -26.36 32.17
N LEU A 212 -10.17 -26.15 32.53
CA LEU A 212 -9.41 -24.97 32.09
C LEU A 212 -9.21 -24.95 30.57
N CYS A 213 -8.92 -26.09 29.94
CA CYS A 213 -8.83 -26.20 28.49
C CYS A 213 -10.18 -25.92 27.82
N LEU A 214 -11.29 -26.41 28.37
CA LEU A 214 -12.63 -26.14 27.87
C LEU A 214 -13.00 -24.65 28.02
N ALA A 215 -12.71 -24.05 29.17
CA ALA A 215 -12.94 -22.62 29.40
C ALA A 215 -12.08 -21.76 28.47
N GLY A 216 -10.82 -22.14 28.25
CA GLY A 216 -9.93 -21.50 27.27
C GLY A 216 -10.47 -21.61 25.85
N PHE A 217 -10.93 -22.79 25.45
CA PHE A 217 -11.57 -23.04 24.16
C PHE A 217 -12.86 -22.22 23.99
N LEU A 218 -13.74 -22.19 24.99
CA LEU A 218 -14.98 -21.40 24.95
C LEU A 218 -14.68 -19.91 24.89
N THR A 219 -13.74 -19.42 25.70
CA THR A 219 -13.31 -18.02 25.67
C THR A 219 -12.75 -17.66 24.30
N TRP A 220 -11.93 -18.55 23.71
CA TRP A 220 -11.41 -18.40 22.36
C TRP A 220 -12.54 -18.34 21.31
N GLN A 221 -13.46 -19.30 21.30
CA GLN A 221 -14.57 -19.34 20.35
C GLN A 221 -15.50 -18.12 20.50
N LEU A 222 -15.85 -17.74 21.74
CA LEU A 222 -16.80 -16.67 22.00
C LEU A 222 -16.20 -15.28 21.78
N ARG A 223 -14.91 -15.06 22.09
CA ARG A 223 -14.27 -13.73 21.95
C ARG A 223 -13.57 -13.55 20.62
N VAL A 224 -12.80 -14.55 20.19
CA VAL A 224 -11.96 -14.46 19.00
C VAL A 224 -12.80 -14.80 17.78
N ALA A 225 -13.44 -15.98 17.73
CA ALA A 225 -14.17 -16.35 16.51
C ALA A 225 -15.34 -15.41 16.17
N SER A 226 -15.98 -14.80 17.17
CA SER A 226 -17.06 -13.82 16.94
C SER A 226 -16.56 -12.51 16.31
N LYS A 227 -15.51 -11.90 16.90
CA LYS A 227 -14.92 -10.66 16.39
C LYS A 227 -14.31 -10.85 15.01
N TRP A 228 -13.64 -11.98 14.81
CA TRP A 228 -13.02 -12.27 13.53
C TRP A 228 -14.05 -12.57 12.45
N ARG A 229 -15.15 -13.29 12.74
CA ARG A 229 -16.23 -13.46 11.76
C ARG A 229 -16.83 -12.15 11.29
N TYR A 230 -16.98 -11.17 12.18
CA TYR A 230 -17.50 -9.86 11.83
C TYR A 230 -16.52 -9.06 10.96
N LEU A 231 -15.22 -9.10 11.30
CA LEU A 231 -14.17 -8.39 10.54
C LEU A 231 -13.83 -9.04 9.20
N LEU A 232 -14.08 -10.34 9.06
CA LEU A 232 -13.80 -11.11 7.84
C LEU A 232 -14.99 -11.11 6.85
N GLN A 233 -16.15 -10.59 7.24
CA GLN A 233 -17.20 -10.32 6.29
C GLN A 233 -16.80 -9.07 5.50
N PRO A 234 -16.52 -9.19 4.18
CA PRO A 234 -16.30 -8.00 3.38
C PRO A 234 -17.53 -7.10 3.53
N PRO A 235 -17.35 -5.77 3.58
CA PRO A 235 -18.49 -4.87 3.54
C PRO A 235 -19.30 -5.26 2.32
N SER A 236 -20.48 -5.83 2.55
CA SER A 236 -21.39 -6.16 1.48
C SER A 236 -21.63 -4.85 0.76
N HIS A 237 -21.07 -4.71 -0.45
CA HIS A 237 -21.40 -3.59 -1.32
C HIS A 237 -22.92 -3.57 -1.35
N SER A 238 -23.50 -2.58 -0.65
CA SER A 238 -24.91 -2.28 -0.75
C SER A 238 -25.14 -2.11 -2.23
N ARG A 239 -25.75 -3.13 -2.83
CA ARG A 239 -26.31 -3.07 -4.15
C ARG A 239 -27.42 -2.05 -3.99
N GLU A 240 -27.09 -0.77 -4.11
CA GLU A 240 -27.99 0.20 -4.71
C GLU A 240 -28.18 -0.26 -6.15
N SER A 241 -28.95 -1.34 -6.29
CA SER A 241 -29.80 -1.52 -7.45
C SER A 241 -30.77 -0.35 -7.40
N THR A 242 -30.33 0.78 -7.96
CA THR A 242 -31.18 1.78 -8.58
C THR A 242 -32.11 1.02 -9.51
N SER A 243 -33.24 0.64 -8.94
CA SER A 243 -34.46 0.24 -9.61
C SER A 243 -35.07 1.53 -10.20
N MET A 244 -34.43 2.08 -11.22
CA MET A 244 -35.05 3.09 -12.08
C MET A 244 -34.67 2.79 -13.52
N SER A 245 -35.47 1.93 -14.16
CA SER A 245 -35.87 1.98 -15.58
C SER A 245 -36.25 0.59 -16.07
N ALA A 246 -37.34 0.05 -15.54
CA ALA A 246 -38.10 -1.01 -16.18
C ALA A 246 -39.59 -0.69 -16.06
N SER A 247 -40.01 0.36 -16.77
CA SER A 247 -41.42 0.53 -17.12
C SER A 247 -41.54 1.20 -18.48
N SER A 248 -42.18 0.46 -19.40
CA SER A 248 -42.88 0.93 -20.61
C SER A 248 -42.11 0.91 -21.94
N ASP A 249 -42.01 -0.31 -22.50
CA ASP A 249 -42.25 -0.54 -23.93
C ASP A 249 -43.75 -0.33 -24.22
N ALA A 250 -44.07 0.57 -25.16
CA ALA A 250 -45.16 0.47 -26.14
C ALA A 250 -45.28 1.80 -26.90
N ASP A 251 -44.68 1.92 -28.08
CA ASP A 251 -45.45 2.07 -29.34
C ASP A 251 -44.60 2.44 -30.57
N ALA A 252 -45.04 1.86 -31.68
CA ALA A 252 -44.91 2.32 -33.06
C ALA A 252 -43.55 2.24 -33.78
N ARG A 253 -43.37 1.09 -34.43
CA ARG A 253 -42.81 0.96 -35.80
C ARG A 253 -43.48 1.97 -36.75
N VAL A 254 -42.69 2.77 -37.45
CA VAL A 254 -43.00 3.26 -38.81
C VAL A 254 -41.70 3.34 -39.62
N CYS A 255 -41.75 2.74 -40.82
CA CYS A 255 -40.91 2.93 -42.00
C CYS A 255 -40.21 4.30 -42.10
N GLY A 256 -39.04 4.47 -42.71
CA GLY A 256 -38.39 3.68 -43.74
C GLY A 256 -37.59 4.68 -44.61
N ASP A 257 -36.50 4.18 -45.16
CA ASP A 257 -35.93 4.57 -46.44
C ASP A 257 -35.32 5.98 -46.69
N LEU A 258 -34.18 5.89 -47.39
CA LEU A 258 -33.60 6.83 -48.36
C LEU A 258 -32.60 7.90 -47.87
N LEU A 259 -31.34 7.56 -48.16
CA LEU A 259 -30.42 8.28 -49.06
C LEU A 259 -29.58 9.48 -48.57
N HIS A 260 -28.28 9.31 -48.85
CA HIS A 260 -27.35 10.29 -49.44
C HIS A 260 -26.90 11.49 -48.60
N THR A 261 -25.60 11.52 -48.28
CA THR A 261 -24.58 12.54 -48.68
C THR A 261 -23.55 12.82 -47.57
N SER A 262 -22.30 12.50 -47.85
CA SER A 262 -21.10 13.22 -47.37
C SER A 262 -20.85 14.43 -48.28
N PRO A 263 -19.85 15.32 -48.05
CA PRO A 263 -19.24 15.84 -46.82
C PRO A 263 -19.17 17.40 -46.87
N THR A 264 -18.24 18.00 -46.12
CA THR A 264 -17.63 19.36 -46.25
C THR A 264 -18.37 20.58 -45.68
N GLY A 265 -17.68 21.32 -44.81
CA GLY A 265 -17.99 22.73 -44.52
C GLY A 265 -17.69 23.19 -43.09
N ALA A 266 -16.44 23.56 -42.81
CA ALA A 266 -16.13 24.71 -41.92
C ALA A 266 -15.95 25.95 -42.83
N PRO A 267 -15.75 27.20 -42.34
CA PRO A 267 -15.84 27.77 -40.98
C PRO A 267 -16.64 29.11 -40.92
N ARG A 268 -16.86 29.66 -39.70
CA ARG A 268 -16.64 31.09 -39.28
C ARG A 268 -17.60 31.58 -38.20
N ASP A 269 -17.00 32.27 -37.23
CA ASP A 269 -17.35 33.56 -36.61
C ASP A 269 -18.81 33.72 -36.13
N SER A 270 -19.15 34.04 -34.88
CA SER A 270 -18.71 35.26 -34.17
C SER A 270 -19.53 35.44 -32.87
N LEU A 271 -18.93 36.17 -31.92
CA LEU A 271 -19.52 37.05 -30.89
C LEU A 271 -20.62 36.53 -29.95
N SER A 272 -20.38 36.64 -28.63
CA SER A 272 -21.00 37.71 -27.81
C SER A 272 -20.65 37.66 -26.31
N THR A 273 -20.24 38.83 -25.78
CA THR A 273 -20.58 39.43 -24.46
C THR A 273 -19.97 38.88 -23.15
N PRO A 274 -20.00 39.65 -22.03
CA PRO A 274 -19.61 41.05 -21.91
C PRO A 274 -18.77 41.37 -20.64
N VAL A 275 -18.26 42.60 -20.66
CA VAL A 275 -17.86 43.50 -19.57
C VAL A 275 -18.39 43.17 -18.16
N GLY A 276 -17.46 43.09 -17.20
CA GLY A 276 -17.73 43.17 -15.76
C GLY A 276 -16.46 43.56 -14.98
N SER A 277 -16.49 44.71 -14.32
CA SER A 277 -15.55 45.20 -13.29
C SER A 277 -16.41 45.78 -12.16
N PRO A 278 -15.90 46.17 -10.98
CA PRO A 278 -14.70 45.74 -10.24
C PRO A 278 -15.05 45.32 -8.79
N ALA A 279 -14.12 44.74 -8.02
CA ALA A 279 -14.23 44.74 -6.56
C ALA A 279 -12.85 44.77 -5.87
N VAL A 280 -12.67 45.85 -5.12
CA VAL A 280 -11.65 46.13 -4.10
C VAL A 280 -12.07 45.46 -2.79
N PHE A 281 -11.15 44.84 -2.06
CA PHE A 281 -11.06 44.62 -0.59
C PHE A 281 -9.95 43.55 -0.40
N GLY A 282 -8.79 43.79 0.19
CA GLY A 282 -8.57 44.16 1.60
C GLY A 282 -7.86 42.97 2.30
N PRO A 283 -6.79 43.16 3.11
CA PRO A 283 -5.80 42.12 3.42
C PRO A 283 -5.95 41.43 4.79
N SER A 284 -5.25 40.29 4.96
CA SER A 284 -4.72 39.65 6.21
C SER A 284 -5.22 38.21 6.45
N PRO A 285 -4.56 37.38 7.31
CA PRO A 285 -3.19 37.41 7.83
C PRO A 285 -2.41 36.10 7.59
N THR A 286 -1.09 36.21 7.62
CA THR A 286 -0.12 35.11 7.69
C THR A 286 -0.19 34.37 9.03
N HIS A 287 -0.58 33.10 9.04
CA HIS A 287 -0.28 32.18 10.14
C HIS A 287 0.97 31.38 9.79
N SER A 288 2.09 31.78 10.39
CA SER A 288 3.35 31.04 10.41
C SER A 288 3.24 29.85 11.37
N LEU A 289 3.17 28.63 10.84
CA LEU A 289 3.42 27.41 11.60
C LEU A 289 4.90 27.03 11.47
N SER A 290 5.67 27.37 12.50
CA SER A 290 7.05 26.92 12.68
C SER A 290 7.07 25.42 13.03
N PHE A 291 7.52 24.59 12.09
CA PHE A 291 7.76 23.17 12.35
C PHE A 291 9.12 23.00 13.05
N ARG A 292 9.06 22.57 14.31
CA ARG A 292 10.19 22.33 15.21
C ARG A 292 10.92 21.04 14.80
N LYS A 293 12.09 21.17 14.16
CA LYS A 293 12.98 20.05 13.82
C LYS A 293 13.83 19.69 15.04
N GLY A 294 13.44 18.66 15.78
CA GLY A 294 14.25 18.05 16.83
C GLY A 294 15.18 16.97 16.23
N TYR A 295 16.49 17.19 16.31
CA TYR A 295 17.49 16.14 16.10
C TYR A 295 17.87 15.53 17.45
N PRO A 296 17.94 14.20 17.60
CA PRO A 296 18.60 13.60 18.75
C PRO A 296 20.11 13.54 18.52
N SER A 297 20.82 14.22 19.41
CA SER A 297 22.27 14.20 19.55
C SER A 297 22.75 12.86 20.14
N ARG A 298 23.71 12.29 19.42
CA ARG A 298 24.63 11.20 19.77
C ARG A 298 25.20 11.29 21.20
N PRO A 299 25.37 10.17 21.92
CA PRO A 299 26.38 10.04 22.95
C PRO A 299 27.64 9.31 22.40
N GLY A 300 28.81 9.89 22.66
CA GLY A 300 30.06 9.12 22.79
C GLY A 300 29.96 8.20 24.02
N GLY A 301 30.68 7.10 24.17
CA GLY A 301 32.11 6.89 23.98
C GLY A 301 32.65 6.33 25.31
N GLY A 302 33.41 5.23 25.27
CA GLY A 302 34.07 4.60 26.43
C GLY A 302 33.89 3.08 26.41
N ALA A 303 34.88 2.27 26.00
CA ALA A 303 36.15 1.92 26.64
C ALA A 303 36.05 0.61 27.47
N GLY A 304 36.71 -0.44 26.96
CA GLY A 304 37.63 -1.27 27.75
C GLY A 304 37.16 -2.59 28.37
N VAL A 305 37.94 -3.64 28.07
CA VAL A 305 38.28 -4.83 28.92
C VAL A 305 37.14 -5.84 29.13
N GLY A 306 37.29 -7.17 29.08
CA GLY A 306 38.43 -8.09 28.97
C GLY A 306 37.88 -9.53 28.91
N THR A 307 38.77 -10.46 28.57
CA THR A 307 38.64 -11.91 28.32
C THR A 307 38.16 -12.76 29.50
N THR A 308 37.35 -13.80 29.20
CA THR A 308 37.40 -15.25 29.61
C THR A 308 36.02 -15.84 29.23
N GLY A 309 35.82 -16.94 28.50
CA GLY A 309 36.55 -18.20 28.49
C GLY A 309 35.76 -19.25 29.30
N VAL A 310 34.66 -19.80 28.77
CA VAL A 310 34.06 -21.07 29.20
C VAL A 310 33.39 -21.75 28.00
N GLU A 311 33.93 -22.92 27.64
CA GLU A 311 33.35 -23.91 26.75
C GLU A 311 32.13 -24.59 27.38
N ALA A 312 31.07 -24.78 26.60
CA ALA A 312 30.17 -25.93 26.73
C ALA A 312 29.40 -26.09 25.41
N GLY A 313 29.81 -27.08 24.63
CA GLY A 313 29.15 -27.43 23.38
C GLY A 313 27.76 -28.01 23.61
N THR A 314 26.79 -27.59 22.80
CA THR A 314 25.61 -28.40 22.49
C THR A 314 25.15 -28.06 21.07
N ALA A 315 24.85 -29.11 20.33
CA ALA A 315 24.60 -29.23 18.90
C ALA A 315 23.84 -28.07 18.24
N LEU A 316 24.42 -27.63 17.12
CA LEU A 316 23.81 -26.81 16.07
C LEU A 316 22.57 -27.53 15.47
N LEU A 317 21.42 -26.89 15.55
CA LEU A 317 20.32 -27.05 14.59
C LEU A 317 20.20 -25.76 13.77
N PRO A 318 19.85 -25.85 12.47
CA PRO A 318 20.01 -24.75 11.54
C PRO A 318 18.99 -23.64 11.82
N LEU A 319 19.50 -22.42 11.83
CA LEU A 319 18.77 -21.17 11.88
C LEU A 319 17.68 -21.12 10.80
N SER A 320 16.47 -20.77 11.24
CA SER A 320 15.32 -20.42 10.41
C SER A 320 15.71 -19.35 9.36
N PRO A 321 15.32 -19.49 8.08
CA PRO A 321 15.70 -18.55 7.02
C PRO A 321 14.97 -17.20 7.06
N VAL A 322 14.19 -16.90 8.10
CA VAL A 322 13.29 -15.73 8.14
C VAL A 322 14.00 -14.43 8.57
N THR A 323 15.11 -14.50 9.30
CA THR A 323 15.85 -13.30 9.76
C THR A 323 16.86 -12.75 8.75
N ALA A 324 17.18 -13.47 7.68
CA ALA A 324 18.18 -13.05 6.69
C ALA A 324 17.66 -12.02 5.66
N VAL A 325 16.34 -11.84 5.54
CA VAL A 325 15.75 -10.91 4.56
C VAL A 325 15.77 -9.46 5.06
N LYS A 326 15.81 -9.22 6.37
CA LYS A 326 15.77 -7.86 6.93
C LYS A 326 17.12 -7.11 6.88
N THR A 327 18.22 -7.80 6.59
CA THR A 327 19.57 -7.22 6.48
C THR A 327 20.06 -7.00 5.05
N ALA A 328 19.33 -7.45 4.03
CA ALA A 328 19.77 -7.32 2.63
C ALA A 328 19.27 -6.05 1.91
N SER A 329 18.30 -5.31 2.47
CA SER A 329 17.66 -4.17 1.78
C SER A 329 18.31 -2.80 2.03
N HIS A 330 19.44 -2.72 2.75
CA HIS A 330 20.04 -1.43 3.15
C HIS A 330 21.41 -1.11 2.53
N ALA A 331 21.87 -1.85 1.52
CA ALA A 331 23.16 -1.61 0.89
C ALA A 331 23.10 -1.68 -0.64
N LEU A 332 22.64 -0.60 -1.28
CA LEU A 332 23.03 -0.27 -2.66
C LEU A 332 23.72 1.10 -2.66
N PRO A 333 24.99 1.18 -3.08
CA PRO A 333 25.70 2.45 -3.23
C PRO A 333 25.19 3.19 -4.48
N TYR A 334 24.85 4.47 -4.32
CA TYR A 334 24.60 5.40 -5.42
C TYR A 334 25.84 5.50 -6.34
N PRO A 335 25.70 5.42 -7.68
CA PRO A 335 26.78 5.76 -8.58
C PRO A 335 26.99 7.27 -8.60
N GLY A 336 28.23 7.67 -8.33
CA GLY A 336 28.68 9.06 -8.30
C GLY A 336 28.50 9.77 -9.63
N ARG A 337 27.90 10.96 -9.57
CA ARG A 337 27.81 11.95 -10.63
C ARG A 337 29.12 12.75 -10.60
N SER A 338 30.08 12.42 -11.45
CA SER A 338 31.23 13.31 -11.72
C SER A 338 30.71 14.47 -12.56
N VAL A 339 30.88 15.68 -12.02
CA VAL A 339 30.70 16.94 -12.71
C VAL A 339 32.10 17.50 -12.85
N ASP A 340 32.74 17.26 -14.00
CA ASP A 340 33.93 17.97 -14.38
C ASP A 340 33.53 19.18 -15.23
N MET A 341 33.61 20.35 -14.59
CA MET A 341 33.54 21.66 -15.21
C MET A 341 34.78 22.43 -14.74
N TYR A 342 35.43 23.14 -15.66
CA TYR A 342 36.64 23.99 -15.57
C TYR A 342 37.99 23.35 -15.94
N LYS A 343 38.33 23.43 -17.23
CA LYS A 343 39.32 24.39 -17.77
C LYS A 343 39.13 24.56 -19.28
#